data_AF-A0A1C4H397-F1
#
_entry.id   AF-A0A1C4H397-F1
#
_cell.length_a   1.000
_cell.length_b   1.000
_cell.length_c   1.000
_cell.angle_alpha   90.00
_cell.angle_beta   90.00
_cell.angle_gamma   90.00
#
_symmetry.space_group_name_H-M   'P 1'
#
loop_
_entity.id
_entity.type
_entity.pdbx_description
1 polymer ?
#
loop_
_entity_poly.entity_id
_entity_poly.type
_entity_poly.pdbx_seq_one_letter_code
_entity_poly.pdbx_strand_id
1 'polypeptide(L)'
;MSCTSSCKSAVGTVCVCPCCGINHGVGRLAWSHASSVQTICPDGKKAQAGAEANVKNLKTIKISRKVPTQRSNRVSQEHLRTIEVVDWLIAHPSERAQIEAVNDAFQASAEKAIAGLTEKQKIRFADHFWCDFFASLVQLIDKGQLTINKVQQAVAEGVSNALITMVFDSIEKSRASSYGNKPGTINKNRNKTTRKVADRQSGLTAAVLKVVVKDVLISVFKAYSKSLTSNLAIYKKHFQILAILLCPNPQAHKLVWDTCLAPLLAESIANSLVQNLKSKNIRIPTVDVWDKQPVSAKAILEYVL
;
A
#
# COMPACT_ATOMS: atom_id res chain seq x y z
N MET A 1 -3.21 27.27 1.75
CA MET A 1 -2.37 26.92 0.59
C MET A 1 -2.67 25.48 0.22
N SER A 2 -3.45 25.25 -0.83
CA SER A 2 -3.72 23.90 -1.35
C SER A 2 -2.54 23.46 -2.21
N CYS A 3 -2.09 22.22 -2.04
CA CYS A 3 -1.07 21.61 -2.88
C CYS A 3 -1.68 21.40 -4.28
N THR A 4 -1.48 22.34 -5.20
CA THR A 4 -2.08 22.34 -6.55
C THR A 4 -1.22 21.63 -7.60
N SER A 5 0.02 21.28 -7.26
CA SER A 5 0.93 20.53 -8.11
C SER A 5 1.14 19.14 -7.52
N SER A 6 0.78 18.10 -8.28
CA SER A 6 1.31 16.75 -8.07
C SER A 6 2.82 16.88 -7.89
N CYS A 7 3.34 16.56 -6.70
CA CYS A 7 4.73 16.84 -6.37
C CYS A 7 5.65 16.20 -7.41
N LYS A 8 6.25 17.03 -8.27
CA LYS A 8 7.50 16.71 -8.98
C LYS A 8 8.61 16.29 -7.99
N SER A 9 8.39 16.52 -6.70
CA SER A 9 9.24 16.23 -5.54
C SER A 9 8.92 14.92 -4.81
N ALA A 10 7.98 14.08 -5.26
CA ALA A 10 7.82 12.70 -4.74
C ALA A 10 8.97 11.77 -5.19
N VAL A 11 10.12 12.35 -5.51
CA VAL A 11 11.36 11.74 -5.95
C VAL A 11 12.42 11.82 -4.83
N GLY A 12 12.25 12.70 -3.83
CA GLY A 12 13.14 12.84 -2.67
C GLY A 12 12.58 12.21 -1.40
N THR A 13 13.48 11.90 -0.45
CA THR A 13 13.19 11.14 0.79
C THR A 13 12.58 11.96 1.93
N VAL A 14 12.67 13.28 1.86
CA VAL A 14 12.13 14.20 2.88
C VAL A 14 10.96 14.98 2.29
N CYS A 15 9.81 14.90 2.95
CA CYS A 15 8.67 15.73 2.59
C CYS A 15 8.96 17.19 2.95
N VAL A 16 9.33 18.01 1.96
CA VAL A 16 9.53 19.46 2.12
C VAL A 16 8.23 20.26 2.05
N CYS A 17 7.09 19.60 1.93
CA CYS A 17 5.79 20.26 1.82
C CYS A 17 5.22 20.62 3.20
N PRO A 18 4.44 21.72 3.30
CA PRO A 18 3.75 22.10 4.54
C PRO A 18 2.72 21.05 4.99
N CYS A 19 2.36 20.11 4.12
CA CYS A 19 1.40 19.04 4.38
C CYS A 19 1.92 17.95 5.34
N CYS A 20 3.17 18.05 5.83
CA CYS A 20 3.83 17.07 6.72
C CYS A 20 3.75 15.62 6.21
N GLY A 21 3.73 15.43 4.88
CA GLY A 21 3.61 14.13 4.25
C GLY A 21 2.21 13.50 4.33
N ILE A 22 1.15 14.21 4.74
CA ILE A 22 -0.24 13.70 4.75
C ILE A 22 -0.69 13.16 3.38
N ASN A 23 -0.24 13.83 2.31
CA ASN A 23 -0.57 13.49 0.93
C ASN A 23 0.48 12.57 0.29
N HIS A 24 1.56 12.26 1.00
CA HIS A 24 2.70 11.49 0.51
C HIS A 24 2.87 10.25 1.37
N GLY A 25 2.62 9.09 0.79
CA GLY A 25 2.19 7.90 1.50
C GLY A 25 2.89 7.52 2.82
N VAL A 26 4.20 7.75 2.93
CA VAL A 26 5.01 7.37 4.10
C VAL A 26 5.15 8.46 5.17
N GLY A 27 4.63 9.68 4.96
CA GLY A 27 4.68 10.76 5.96
C GLY A 27 4.01 10.42 7.29
N ARG A 28 3.06 9.48 7.28
CA ARG A 28 2.40 8.94 8.48
C ARG A 28 3.32 8.09 9.35
N LEU A 29 4.42 7.53 8.80
CA LEU A 29 5.47 6.88 9.60
C LEU A 29 6.12 7.91 10.54
N ALA A 30 6.52 9.05 10.01
CA ALA A 30 7.12 10.13 10.81
C ALA A 30 6.17 10.66 11.90
N TRP A 31 4.85 10.59 11.69
CA TRP A 31 3.88 10.97 12.73
C TRP A 31 3.91 10.02 13.91
N SER A 32 4.07 8.71 13.69
CA SER A 32 4.13 7.76 14.81
C SER A 32 5.29 8.08 15.77
N HIS A 33 6.42 8.58 15.25
CA HIS A 33 7.52 9.12 16.06
C HIS A 33 7.10 10.41 16.79
N ALA A 34 6.56 11.39 16.07
CA ALA A 34 6.16 12.69 16.63
C ALA A 34 5.05 12.59 17.70
N SER A 35 4.07 11.71 17.51
CA SER A 35 2.98 11.43 18.45
C SER A 35 3.50 10.82 19.76
N SER A 36 4.50 9.93 19.68
CA SER A 36 5.16 9.40 20.89
C SER A 36 5.97 10.45 21.67
N VAL A 37 6.23 11.62 21.06
CA VAL A 37 6.96 12.77 21.65
C VAL A 37 6.06 14.02 21.70
N GLN A 38 4.73 13.86 21.65
CA GLN A 38 3.70 14.92 21.72
C GLN A 38 3.80 16.09 20.70
N THR A 39 4.48 15.91 19.57
CA THR A 39 4.80 16.98 18.61
C THR A 39 4.29 16.70 17.19
N ILE A 40 3.05 16.22 17.04
CA ILE A 40 2.41 16.14 15.72
C ILE A 40 2.22 17.56 15.17
N CYS A 41 2.62 17.80 13.92
CA CYS A 41 2.41 19.07 13.25
C CYS A 41 0.90 19.39 13.10
N PRO A 42 0.51 20.68 12.92
CA PRO A 42 -0.91 21.07 12.80
C PRO A 42 -1.69 20.34 11.70
N ASP A 43 -1.07 20.09 10.54
CA ASP A 43 -1.72 19.37 9.43
C ASP A 43 -1.96 17.89 9.75
N GLY A 44 -1.08 17.25 10.53
CA GLY A 44 -1.28 15.88 11.02
C GLY A 44 -2.43 15.79 12.01
N LYS A 45 -2.53 16.75 12.95
CA LYS A 45 -3.67 16.85 13.87
C LYS A 45 -4.98 17.06 13.12
N LYS A 46 -4.98 17.91 12.09
CA LYS A 46 -6.14 18.14 11.21
C LYS A 46 -6.53 16.89 10.42
N ALA A 47 -5.56 16.09 9.99
CA ALA A 47 -5.78 14.80 9.33
C ALA A 47 -6.52 13.82 10.24
N GLN A 48 -6.03 13.66 11.47
CA GLN A 48 -6.61 12.75 12.46
C GLN A 48 -8.03 13.18 12.81
N ALA A 49 -8.24 14.44 13.19
CA ALA A 49 -9.56 14.98 13.48
C ALA A 49 -10.51 14.85 12.28
N GLY A 50 -10.01 15.07 11.06
CA GLY A 50 -10.77 14.90 9.83
C GLY A 50 -11.16 13.43 9.58
N ALA A 51 -10.25 12.48 9.81
CA ALA A 51 -10.50 11.06 9.64
C ALA A 51 -11.55 10.55 10.65
N GLU A 52 -11.43 10.91 11.92
CA GLU A 52 -12.41 10.61 12.98
C GLU A 52 -13.79 11.19 12.64
N ALA A 53 -13.84 12.49 12.33
CA ALA A 53 -15.09 13.17 12.01
C ALA A 53 -15.76 12.55 10.77
N ASN A 54 -14.98 12.16 9.77
CA ASN A 54 -15.51 11.54 8.56
C ASN A 54 -16.17 10.19 8.85
N VAL A 55 -15.55 9.32 9.67
CA VAL A 55 -16.16 8.05 10.09
C VAL A 55 -17.41 8.30 10.94
N LYS A 56 -17.34 9.21 11.91
CA LYS A 56 -18.48 9.60 12.75
C LYS A 56 -19.68 10.08 11.91
N ASN A 57 -19.41 10.84 10.85
CA ASN A 57 -20.41 11.40 9.95
C ASN A 57 -20.88 10.43 8.85
N LEU A 58 -20.40 9.18 8.81
CA LEU A 58 -20.97 8.16 7.95
C LEU A 58 -22.42 7.88 8.39
N LYS A 59 -23.35 8.06 7.45
CA LYS A 59 -24.77 7.77 7.65
C LYS A 59 -24.98 6.26 7.75
N THR A 60 -25.82 5.84 8.70
CA THR A 60 -26.28 4.46 8.82
C THR A 60 -26.92 4.02 7.51
N ILE A 61 -26.48 2.89 6.97
CA ILE A 61 -27.00 2.36 5.72
C ILE A 61 -28.30 1.58 6.00
N LYS A 62 -29.40 1.99 5.36
CA LYS A 62 -30.65 1.21 5.35
C LYS A 62 -30.38 -0.14 4.66
N ILE A 63 -30.88 -1.23 5.25
CA ILE A 63 -30.59 -2.66 5.00
C ILE A 63 -30.59 -3.08 3.51
N SER A 64 -31.20 -2.31 2.61
CA SER A 64 -31.27 -2.62 1.18
C SER A 64 -29.96 -2.48 0.40
N ARG A 65 -28.91 -1.82 0.93
CA ARG A 65 -27.60 -1.73 0.24
C ARG A 65 -26.60 -2.72 0.82
N LYS A 66 -26.39 -3.83 0.10
CA LYS A 66 -25.38 -4.86 0.43
C LYS A 66 -23.92 -4.40 0.18
N VAL A 67 -23.71 -3.34 -0.60
CA VAL A 67 -22.37 -2.87 -0.99
C VAL A 67 -22.10 -1.47 -0.42
N PRO A 68 -21.00 -1.27 0.31
CA PRO A 68 -20.60 0.04 0.80
C PRO A 68 -20.32 1.00 -0.36
N THR A 69 -20.64 2.27 -0.12
CA THR A 69 -20.39 3.33 -1.09
C THR A 69 -18.88 3.58 -1.27
N GLN A 70 -18.48 4.12 -2.42
CA GLN A 70 -17.12 4.61 -2.62
C GLN A 70 -16.66 5.58 -1.52
N ARG A 71 -17.60 6.39 -1.00
CA ARG A 71 -17.35 7.30 0.12
C ARG A 71 -17.01 6.56 1.41
N SER A 72 -17.81 5.58 1.82
CA SER A 72 -17.54 4.81 3.04
C SER A 72 -16.22 4.05 2.95
N ASN A 73 -15.87 3.49 1.79
CA ASN A 73 -14.58 2.83 1.60
C ASN A 73 -13.41 3.81 1.74
N ARG A 74 -13.49 4.98 1.08
CA ARG A 74 -12.44 6.02 1.19
C ARG A 74 -12.27 6.51 2.62
N VAL A 75 -13.37 6.75 3.33
CA VAL A 75 -13.34 7.25 4.71
C VAL A 75 -12.74 6.21 5.66
N SER A 76 -13.15 4.94 5.55
CA SER A 76 -12.62 3.86 6.39
C SER A 76 -11.13 3.64 6.15
N GLN A 77 -10.72 3.68 4.88
CA GLN A 77 -9.34 3.51 4.47
C GLN A 77 -8.44 4.67 4.95
N GLU A 78 -8.92 5.90 4.88
CA GLU A 78 -8.18 7.04 5.44
C GLU A 78 -8.08 6.95 6.97
N HIS A 79 -9.15 6.53 7.65
CA HIS A 79 -9.12 6.29 9.09
C HIS A 79 -8.12 5.21 9.50
N LEU A 80 -8.12 4.06 8.80
CA LEU A 80 -7.16 2.98 9.06
C LEU A 80 -5.71 3.48 8.99
N ARG A 81 -5.35 4.21 7.92
CA ARG A 81 -3.96 4.66 7.73
C ARG A 81 -3.52 5.75 8.69
N THR A 82 -4.44 6.65 9.03
CA THR A 82 -4.15 7.89 9.76
C THR A 82 -4.27 7.75 11.27
N ILE A 83 -5.06 6.78 11.74
CA ILE A 83 -5.35 6.57 13.16
C ILE A 83 -4.86 5.19 13.54
N GLU A 84 -5.55 4.14 13.12
CA GLU A 84 -5.30 2.76 13.56
C GLU A 84 -3.85 2.29 13.34
N VAL A 85 -3.31 2.52 12.13
CA VAL A 85 -1.92 2.17 11.80
C VAL A 85 -0.93 3.02 12.57
N VAL A 86 -1.21 4.31 12.76
CA VAL A 86 -0.33 5.22 13.50
C VAL A 86 -0.29 4.85 14.98
N ASP A 87 -1.46 4.58 15.58
CA ASP A 87 -1.59 4.14 16.97
C ASP A 87 -0.90 2.80 17.19
N TRP A 88 -1.05 1.86 16.25
CA TRP A 88 -0.32 0.60 16.29
C TRP A 88 1.19 0.80 16.24
N LEU A 89 1.70 1.66 15.34
CA LEU A 89 3.14 1.97 15.26
C LEU A 89 3.67 2.65 16.54
N ILE A 90 2.85 3.47 17.22
CA ILE A 90 3.20 4.08 18.51
C ILE A 90 3.32 2.99 19.59
N ALA A 91 2.39 2.05 19.62
CA ALA A 91 2.37 0.95 20.58
C ALA A 91 3.44 -0.14 20.31
N HIS A 92 4.02 -0.18 19.10
CA HIS A 92 4.96 -1.20 18.64
C HIS A 92 6.28 -0.57 18.15
N PRO A 93 7.10 0.01 19.06
CA PRO A 93 8.27 0.80 18.67
C PRO A 93 9.36 -0.02 17.96
N SER A 94 9.50 -1.32 18.25
CA SER A 94 10.45 -2.20 17.59
C SER A 94 10.06 -2.48 16.14
N GLU A 95 8.78 -2.77 15.89
CA GLU A 95 8.21 -2.96 14.56
C GLU A 95 8.26 -1.66 13.76
N ARG A 96 7.94 -0.53 14.39
CA ARG A 96 8.09 0.80 13.79
C ARG A 96 9.52 1.03 13.30
N ALA A 97 10.53 0.80 14.14
CA ALA A 97 11.93 0.98 13.77
C ALA A 97 12.35 0.08 12.59
N GLN A 98 11.84 -1.15 12.53
CA GLN A 98 12.09 -2.05 11.38
C GLN A 98 11.39 -1.57 10.11
N ILE A 99 10.14 -1.11 10.20
CA ILE A 99 9.39 -0.54 9.07
C ILE A 99 10.11 0.71 8.54
N GLU A 100 10.61 1.57 9.43
CA GLU A 100 11.41 2.76 9.08
C GLU A 100 12.70 2.37 8.36
N ALA A 101 13.49 1.43 8.91
CA ALA A 101 14.72 0.97 8.28
C ALA A 101 14.48 0.37 6.87
N VAL A 102 13.41 -0.39 6.70
CA VAL A 102 13.01 -0.96 5.41
C VAL A 102 12.56 0.12 4.44
N ASN A 103 11.80 1.10 4.92
CA ASN A 103 11.35 2.25 4.14
C ASN A 103 12.53 3.10 3.67
N ASP A 104 13.52 3.36 4.52
CA ASP A 104 14.71 4.14 4.18
C ASP A 104 15.56 3.41 3.13
N ALA A 105 15.78 2.10 3.32
CA ALA A 105 16.49 1.27 2.35
C ALA A 105 15.75 1.17 1.00
N PHE A 106 14.41 1.08 1.04
CA PHE A 106 13.55 1.14 -0.13
C PHE A 106 13.72 2.47 -0.86
N GLN A 107 13.58 3.60 -0.16
CA GLN A 107 13.63 4.93 -0.75
C GLN A 107 14.99 5.23 -1.38
N ALA A 108 16.07 5.00 -0.63
CA ALA A 108 17.44 5.22 -1.13
C ALA A 108 17.72 4.38 -2.39
N SER A 109 17.25 3.13 -2.42
CA SER A 109 17.43 2.27 -3.58
C SER A 109 16.51 2.66 -4.75
N ALA A 110 15.27 3.08 -4.48
CA ALA A 110 14.32 3.48 -5.51
C ALA A 110 14.80 4.75 -6.22
N GLU A 111 15.24 5.75 -5.47
CA GLU A 111 15.80 7.01 -6.01
C GLU A 111 17.00 6.72 -6.91
N LYS A 112 17.95 5.92 -6.43
CA LYS A 112 19.13 5.51 -7.21
C LYS A 112 18.73 4.73 -8.48
N ALA A 113 17.81 3.79 -8.37
CA ALA A 113 17.41 2.91 -9.47
C ALA A 113 16.70 3.66 -10.62
N ILE A 114 16.04 4.79 -10.33
CA ILE A 114 15.33 5.58 -11.34
C ILE A 114 16.06 6.86 -11.77
N ALA A 115 17.22 7.17 -11.16
CA ALA A 115 17.94 8.43 -11.37
C ALA A 115 18.24 8.72 -12.86
N GLY A 116 18.71 7.70 -13.59
CA GLY A 116 19.07 7.79 -15.01
C GLY A 116 17.89 7.72 -15.99
N LEU A 117 16.64 7.61 -15.50
CA LEU A 117 15.47 7.49 -16.35
C LEU A 117 14.95 8.87 -16.80
N THR A 118 14.24 8.89 -17.93
CA THR A 118 13.54 10.08 -18.40
C THR A 118 12.36 10.44 -17.49
N GLU A 119 11.93 11.69 -17.49
CA GLU A 119 10.75 12.12 -16.70
C GLU A 119 9.49 11.34 -17.07
N LYS A 120 9.29 11.02 -18.35
CA LYS A 120 8.17 10.17 -18.80
C LYS A 120 8.20 8.80 -18.14
N GLN A 121 9.37 8.18 -18.02
CA GLN A 121 9.55 6.89 -17.33
C GLN A 121 9.36 7.01 -15.82
N LYS A 122 9.93 8.04 -15.18
CA LYS A 122 9.78 8.28 -13.72
C LYS A 122 8.31 8.44 -13.30
N ILE A 123 7.50 9.14 -14.11
CA ILE A 123 6.05 9.27 -13.87
C ILE A 123 5.36 7.90 -13.81
N ARG A 124 5.82 6.90 -14.56
CA ARG A 124 5.24 5.55 -14.53
C ARG A 124 5.51 4.80 -13.22
N PHE A 125 6.62 5.11 -12.53
CA PHE A 125 6.89 4.61 -11.18
C PHE A 125 5.99 5.26 -10.12
N ALA A 126 5.60 6.53 -10.32
CA ALA A 126 4.61 7.19 -9.47
C ALA A 126 3.17 6.65 -9.69
N ASP A 127 2.89 6.02 -10.84
CA ASP A 127 1.61 5.36 -11.13
C ASP A 127 1.55 3.94 -10.53
N HIS A 128 1.42 3.89 -9.20
CA HIS A 128 1.15 2.71 -8.39
C HIS A 128 2.23 1.61 -8.39
N PHE A 129 3.39 1.83 -9.01
CA PHE A 129 4.43 0.81 -9.09
C PHE A 129 4.96 0.40 -7.72
N TRP A 130 5.21 1.36 -6.82
CA TRP A 130 5.79 1.06 -5.50
C TRP A 130 4.83 0.30 -4.58
N CYS A 131 3.53 0.56 -4.67
CA CYS A 131 2.54 -0.22 -3.93
C CYS A 131 2.27 -1.58 -4.60
N ASP A 132 2.43 -1.72 -5.93
CA ASP A 132 2.49 -3.04 -6.58
C ASP A 132 3.67 -3.86 -6.07
N PHE A 133 4.84 -3.23 -5.87
CA PHE A 133 6.05 -3.89 -5.36
C PHE A 133 5.83 -4.50 -3.97
N PHE A 134 5.42 -3.70 -2.97
CA PHE A 134 5.19 -4.22 -1.62
C PHE A 134 4.05 -5.24 -1.55
N ALA A 135 2.95 -5.02 -2.28
CA ALA A 135 1.85 -5.97 -2.35
C ALA A 135 2.27 -7.31 -3.00
N SER A 136 3.20 -7.26 -3.97
CA SER A 136 3.78 -8.46 -4.56
C SER A 136 4.66 -9.24 -3.58
N LEU A 137 5.36 -8.57 -2.65
CA LEU A 137 6.08 -9.23 -1.56
C LEU A 137 5.14 -9.94 -0.59
N VAL A 138 3.99 -9.33 -0.29
CA VAL A 138 2.95 -9.97 0.54
C VAL A 138 2.39 -11.21 -0.17
N GLN A 139 2.03 -11.08 -1.45
CA GLN A 139 1.54 -12.21 -2.24
C GLN A 139 2.57 -13.35 -2.31
N LEU A 140 3.86 -13.02 -2.39
CA LEU A 140 4.94 -13.98 -2.39
C LEU A 140 5.01 -14.75 -1.07
N ILE A 141 4.93 -14.06 0.07
CA ILE A 141 4.89 -14.71 1.40
C ILE A 141 3.68 -15.64 1.51
N ASP A 142 2.51 -15.21 1.00
CA ASP A 142 1.27 -16.00 1.03
C ASP A 142 1.30 -17.25 0.14
N LYS A 143 2.18 -17.32 -0.86
CA LYS A 143 2.38 -18.53 -1.69
C LYS A 143 3.14 -19.65 -0.97
N GLY A 144 3.56 -19.44 0.29
CA GLY A 144 3.93 -20.51 1.22
C GLY A 144 5.39 -20.99 1.18
N GLN A 145 5.66 -22.02 1.99
CA GLN A 145 6.97 -22.49 2.47
C GLN A 145 8.01 -22.78 1.36
N LEU A 146 7.58 -23.20 0.17
CA LEU A 146 8.47 -23.49 -0.97
C LEU A 146 9.11 -22.23 -1.55
N THR A 147 8.35 -21.13 -1.60
CA THR A 147 8.83 -19.81 -1.98
C THR A 147 9.79 -19.28 -0.91
N ILE A 148 9.46 -19.52 0.36
CA ILE A 148 10.26 -19.16 1.52
C ILE A 148 11.62 -19.87 1.50
N ASN A 149 11.69 -21.17 1.17
CA ASN A 149 12.97 -21.88 1.04
C ASN A 149 13.86 -21.31 -0.08
N LYS A 150 13.25 -20.81 -1.17
CA LYS A 150 13.97 -20.10 -2.24
C LYS A 150 14.43 -18.69 -1.83
N VAL A 151 13.69 -18.01 -0.95
CA VAL A 151 14.11 -16.75 -0.30
C VAL A 151 15.25 -17.02 0.69
N GLN A 152 15.22 -18.15 1.42
CA GLN A 152 16.26 -18.55 2.38
C GLN A 152 17.60 -18.85 1.70
N GLN A 153 17.62 -19.65 0.62
CA GLN A 153 18.83 -19.86 -0.19
C GLN A 153 19.34 -18.55 -0.78
N ALA A 154 18.43 -17.66 -1.18
CA ALA A 154 18.75 -16.33 -1.66
C ALA A 154 19.29 -15.36 -0.60
N VAL A 155 19.23 -15.65 0.69
CA VAL A 155 19.81 -14.75 1.71
C VAL A 155 21.20 -15.20 2.14
N ALA A 156 21.54 -16.47 1.92
CA ALA A 156 22.91 -16.95 2.00
C ALA A 156 23.75 -16.57 0.75
N GLU A 157 23.14 -16.46 -0.44
CA GLU A 157 23.85 -16.18 -1.71
C GLU A 157 23.45 -14.86 -2.43
N GLY A 158 22.52 -14.07 -1.86
CA GLY A 158 21.96 -12.88 -2.50
C GLY A 158 20.62 -13.14 -3.21
N VAL A 159 19.74 -12.12 -3.25
CA VAL A 159 18.37 -12.21 -3.77
C VAL A 159 18.34 -12.99 -5.09
N SER A 160 17.73 -14.19 -5.09
CA SER A 160 17.81 -15.10 -6.22
C SER A 160 17.04 -14.55 -7.41
N ASN A 161 17.51 -14.88 -8.62
CA ASN A 161 16.79 -14.53 -9.86
C ASN A 161 15.36 -15.07 -9.88
N ALA A 162 15.09 -16.18 -9.19
CA ALA A 162 13.74 -16.73 -9.02
C ALA A 162 12.85 -15.78 -8.21
N LEU A 163 13.34 -15.26 -7.08
CA LEU A 163 12.62 -14.30 -6.24
C LEU A 163 12.31 -13.00 -7.01
N ILE A 164 13.31 -12.45 -7.70
CA ILE A 164 13.16 -11.26 -8.56
C ILE A 164 12.08 -11.51 -9.62
N THR A 165 12.11 -12.68 -10.26
CA THR A 165 11.14 -13.03 -11.31
C THR A 165 9.73 -13.17 -10.75
N MET A 166 9.54 -13.81 -9.59
CA MET A 166 8.21 -13.94 -8.97
C MET A 166 7.60 -12.58 -8.58
N VAL A 167 8.40 -11.67 -8.02
CA VAL A 167 7.94 -10.31 -7.69
C VAL A 167 7.64 -9.52 -8.96
N PHE A 168 8.53 -9.58 -9.95
CA PHE A 168 8.35 -8.90 -11.24
C PHE A 168 7.09 -9.39 -11.97
N ASP A 169 6.86 -10.70 -12.04
CA ASP A 169 5.69 -11.29 -12.70
C ASP A 169 4.38 -10.87 -12.03
N SER A 170 4.37 -10.73 -10.71
CA SER A 170 3.21 -10.21 -9.96
C SER A 170 2.92 -8.76 -10.34
N ILE A 171 3.95 -7.92 -10.40
CA ILE A 171 3.83 -6.51 -10.83
C ILE A 171 3.36 -6.45 -12.29
N GLU A 172 3.96 -7.23 -13.20
CA GLU A 172 3.56 -7.25 -14.62
C GLU A 172 2.10 -7.65 -14.80
N LYS A 173 1.61 -8.65 -14.04
CA LYS A 173 0.20 -9.06 -14.07
C LYS A 173 -0.72 -7.94 -13.60
N SER A 174 -0.40 -7.30 -12.46
CA SER A 174 -1.16 -6.14 -11.95
C SER A 174 -1.25 -5.01 -12.99
N ARG A 175 -0.13 -4.70 -13.64
CA ARG A 175 -0.04 -3.61 -14.63
C ARG A 175 -0.70 -3.97 -15.96
N ALA A 176 -0.72 -5.26 -16.32
CA ALA A 176 -1.41 -5.75 -17.51
C ALA A 176 -2.94 -5.71 -17.36
N SER A 177 -3.46 -5.92 -16.16
CA SER A 177 -4.91 -5.92 -15.89
C SER A 177 -5.47 -4.57 -15.41
N SER A 178 -4.61 -3.63 -15.01
CA SER A 178 -5.03 -2.33 -14.47
C SER A 178 -5.07 -1.24 -15.53
N TYR A 179 -6.20 -0.52 -15.61
CA TYR A 179 -6.39 0.67 -16.45
C TYR A 179 -6.19 1.99 -15.67
N GLY A 180 -5.94 1.92 -14.36
CA GLY A 180 -5.84 3.11 -13.50
C GLY A 180 -7.16 3.87 -13.29
N ASN A 181 -8.30 3.27 -13.65
CA ASN A 181 -9.61 3.83 -13.38
C ASN A 181 -9.91 3.76 -11.87
N LYS A 182 -10.74 4.68 -11.34
CA LYS A 182 -11.20 4.66 -9.95
C LYS A 182 -12.55 3.90 -9.87
N PRO A 183 -12.95 3.40 -8.69
CA PRO A 183 -14.29 2.85 -8.52
C PRO A 183 -15.34 3.91 -8.92
N GLY A 184 -16.34 3.51 -9.70
CA GLY A 184 -17.39 4.43 -10.16
C GLY A 184 -17.00 5.34 -11.34
N THR A 185 -15.84 5.17 -11.98
CA THR A 185 -15.53 5.88 -13.23
C THR A 185 -16.56 5.54 -14.32
N ILE A 186 -17.30 6.55 -14.75
CA ILE A 186 -18.30 6.46 -15.83
C ILE A 186 -17.66 6.05 -17.16
N ASN A 187 -18.35 5.22 -17.96
CA ASN A 187 -17.80 4.60 -19.16
C ASN A 187 -17.10 5.58 -20.11
N LYS A 188 -17.68 6.78 -20.33
CA LYS A 188 -17.09 7.81 -21.21
C LYS A 188 -15.73 8.34 -20.76
N ASN A 189 -15.41 8.24 -19.46
CA ASN A 189 -14.16 8.73 -18.87
C ASN A 189 -13.20 7.59 -18.51
N ARG A 190 -13.48 6.35 -18.92
CA ARG A 190 -12.60 5.21 -18.61
C ARG A 190 -11.38 5.25 -19.50
N ASN A 191 -10.21 5.11 -18.89
CA ASN A 191 -8.99 4.77 -19.60
C ASN A 191 -9.19 3.45 -20.32
N LYS A 192 -8.85 3.43 -21.62
CA LYS A 192 -8.88 2.25 -22.49
C LYS A 192 -7.53 1.56 -22.58
N THR A 193 -6.48 2.21 -22.08
CA THR A 193 -5.10 1.75 -22.11
C THR A 193 -4.72 1.21 -20.74
N THR A 194 -4.15 0.00 -20.70
CA THR A 194 -3.63 -0.57 -19.46
C THR A 194 -2.34 0.12 -19.05
N ARG A 195 -1.99 0.05 -17.75
CA ARG A 195 -0.73 0.61 -17.24
C ARG A 195 0.47 0.01 -17.97
N LYS A 196 0.47 -1.29 -18.27
CA LYS A 196 1.53 -1.95 -19.05
C LYS A 196 1.70 -1.36 -20.46
N VAL A 197 0.62 -0.98 -21.13
CA VAL A 197 0.72 -0.31 -22.44
C VAL A 197 1.24 1.12 -22.28
N ALA A 198 0.76 1.86 -21.27
CA ALA A 198 1.25 3.20 -20.97
C ALA A 198 2.76 3.22 -20.59
N ASP A 199 3.25 2.16 -19.95
CA ASP A 199 4.67 1.98 -19.65
C ASP A 199 5.50 1.86 -20.92
N ARG A 200 5.07 0.98 -21.84
CA ARG A 200 5.71 0.81 -23.15
C ARG A 200 5.73 2.11 -23.95
N GLN A 201 4.62 2.83 -23.97
CA GLN A 201 4.51 4.14 -24.64
C GLN A 201 5.44 5.20 -24.03
N SER A 202 5.81 5.04 -22.76
CA SER A 202 6.76 5.92 -22.07
C SER A 202 8.21 5.45 -22.22
N GLY A 203 8.48 4.39 -23.00
CA GLY A 203 9.81 3.80 -23.14
C GLY A 203 10.26 2.98 -21.93
N LEU A 204 9.34 2.61 -21.03
CA LEU A 204 9.66 1.80 -19.85
C LEU A 204 9.49 0.31 -20.19
N THR A 205 10.60 -0.36 -20.49
CA THR A 205 10.60 -1.77 -20.91
C THR A 205 10.55 -2.71 -19.71
N ALA A 206 10.14 -3.97 -19.96
CA ALA A 206 10.18 -5.04 -18.96
C ALA A 206 11.60 -5.24 -18.38
N ALA A 207 12.65 -5.09 -19.19
CA ALA A 207 14.03 -5.20 -18.74
C ALA A 207 14.39 -4.10 -17.73
N VAL A 208 14.04 -2.84 -18.01
CA VAL A 208 14.27 -1.72 -17.09
C VAL A 208 13.49 -1.93 -15.79
N LEU A 209 12.21 -2.32 -15.87
CA LEU A 209 11.40 -2.62 -14.69
C LEU A 209 12.02 -3.74 -13.84
N LYS A 210 12.51 -4.82 -14.47
CA LYS A 210 13.12 -5.95 -13.76
C LYS A 210 14.43 -5.57 -13.05
N VAL A 211 15.24 -4.67 -13.65
CA VAL A 211 16.44 -4.11 -13.00
C VAL A 211 16.05 -3.29 -11.77
N VAL A 212 15.07 -2.40 -11.89
CA VAL A 212 14.59 -1.60 -10.75
C VAL A 212 14.03 -2.49 -9.64
N VAL A 213 13.24 -3.51 -9.98
CA VAL A 213 12.74 -4.49 -8.99
C VAL A 213 13.91 -5.17 -8.30
N LYS A 214 14.91 -5.66 -9.04
CA LYS A 214 16.09 -6.33 -8.48
C LYS A 214 16.81 -5.44 -7.45
N ASP A 215 17.15 -4.21 -7.82
CA ASP A 215 17.95 -3.33 -6.97
C ASP A 215 17.21 -2.99 -5.68
N VAL A 216 15.93 -2.63 -5.79
CA VAL A 216 15.08 -2.30 -4.64
C VAL A 216 14.86 -3.52 -3.75
N LEU A 217 14.65 -4.70 -4.33
CA LEU A 217 14.44 -5.95 -3.59
C LEU A 217 15.67 -6.32 -2.77
N ILE A 218 16.87 -6.20 -3.34
CA ILE A 218 18.13 -6.43 -2.63
C ILE A 218 18.24 -5.48 -1.43
N SER A 219 17.93 -4.20 -1.62
CA SER A 219 18.01 -3.20 -0.54
C SER A 219 17.02 -3.50 0.59
N VAL A 220 15.75 -3.77 0.24
CA VAL A 220 14.67 -4.08 1.20
C VAL A 220 15.01 -5.33 2.03
N PHE A 221 15.49 -6.39 1.41
CA PHE A 221 15.84 -7.61 2.14
C PHE A 221 17.11 -7.47 2.98
N LYS A 222 18.07 -6.62 2.58
CA LYS A 222 19.25 -6.30 3.41
C LYS A 222 18.90 -5.51 4.67
N ALA A 223 17.83 -4.70 4.62
CA ALA A 223 17.36 -3.95 5.78
C ALA A 223 16.73 -4.86 6.85
N TYR A 224 16.24 -6.04 6.47
CA TYR A 224 15.85 -7.07 7.43
C TYR A 224 17.08 -7.84 7.92
N SER A 225 17.18 -8.05 9.24
CA SER A 225 18.28 -8.79 9.87
C SER A 225 18.47 -10.19 9.26
N LYS A 226 19.68 -10.76 9.39
CA LYS A 226 20.08 -12.08 8.84
C LYS A 226 19.14 -13.27 9.15
N SER A 227 18.18 -13.15 10.07
CA SER A 227 17.18 -14.18 10.36
C SER A 227 15.82 -13.86 9.72
N LEU A 228 15.62 -14.29 8.47
CA LEU A 228 14.32 -14.22 7.80
C LEU A 228 13.34 -15.31 8.23
N THR A 229 13.79 -16.33 8.96
CA THR A 229 13.05 -17.57 9.18
C THR A 229 12.03 -17.48 10.31
N SER A 230 12.26 -16.65 11.33
CA SER A 230 11.37 -16.56 12.49
C SER A 230 10.28 -15.48 12.38
N ASN A 231 10.34 -14.60 11.38
CA ASN A 231 9.57 -13.34 11.39
C ASN A 231 8.75 -13.07 10.12
N LEU A 232 8.44 -14.07 9.29
CA LEU A 232 7.73 -13.84 8.01
C LEU A 232 6.32 -13.25 8.17
N ALA A 233 5.58 -13.65 9.20
CA ALA A 233 4.29 -13.04 9.50
C ALA A 233 4.43 -11.55 9.87
N ILE A 234 5.52 -11.19 10.56
CA ILE A 234 5.87 -9.81 10.90
C ILE A 234 6.23 -9.04 9.63
N TYR A 235 7.08 -9.59 8.77
CA TYR A 235 7.48 -8.95 7.51
C TYR A 235 6.30 -8.76 6.55
N LYS A 236 5.40 -9.74 6.50
CA LYS A 236 4.13 -9.64 5.78
C LYS A 236 3.38 -8.40 6.25
N LYS A 237 3.16 -8.25 7.56
CA LYS A 237 2.48 -7.08 8.13
C LYS A 237 3.18 -5.77 7.80
N HIS A 238 4.51 -5.73 7.89
CA HIS A 238 5.30 -4.54 7.53
C HIS A 238 5.09 -4.15 6.07
N PHE A 239 5.14 -5.12 5.14
CA PHE A 239 4.89 -4.87 3.72
C PHE A 239 3.44 -4.47 3.45
N GLN A 240 2.47 -5.00 4.18
CA GLN A 240 1.08 -4.57 4.08
C GLN A 240 0.93 -3.10 4.51
N ILE A 241 1.53 -2.70 5.64
CA ILE A 241 1.55 -1.32 6.13
C ILE A 241 2.22 -0.40 5.09
N LEU A 242 3.41 -0.74 4.61
CA LEU A 242 4.11 0.06 3.60
C LEU A 242 3.30 0.20 2.31
N ALA A 243 2.66 -0.88 1.84
CA ALA A 243 1.82 -0.84 0.65
C ALA A 243 0.62 0.11 0.80
N ILE A 244 -0.11 0.06 1.92
CA ILE A 244 -1.29 0.92 2.13
C ILE A 244 -0.91 2.39 2.39
N LEU A 245 0.24 2.61 3.03
CA LEU A 245 0.79 3.94 3.24
C LEU A 245 1.19 4.55 1.89
N LEU A 246 2.03 3.86 1.10
CA LEU A 246 2.49 4.33 -0.21
C LEU A 246 1.39 4.47 -1.26
N CYS A 247 0.35 3.62 -1.22
CA CYS A 247 -0.69 3.66 -2.22
C CYS A 247 -1.54 4.93 -2.07
N PRO A 248 -1.68 5.77 -3.11
CA PRO A 248 -2.55 6.94 -3.05
C PRO A 248 -4.03 6.56 -2.83
N ASN A 249 -4.40 5.34 -3.25
CA ASN A 249 -5.78 4.91 -3.31
C ASN A 249 -5.84 3.36 -3.24
N PRO A 250 -5.55 2.73 -2.08
CA PRO A 250 -5.43 1.28 -1.91
C PRO A 250 -6.74 0.52 -2.12
N GLN A 251 -7.89 1.10 -1.76
CA GLN A 251 -9.21 0.63 -2.18
C GLN A 251 -9.43 0.74 -3.68
N ALA A 252 -8.68 1.64 -4.32
CA ALA A 252 -8.66 1.84 -5.75
C ALA A 252 -7.54 1.03 -6.48
N HIS A 253 -6.94 0.05 -5.80
CA HIS A 253 -5.82 -0.72 -6.34
C HIS A 253 -5.98 -2.19 -6.00
N LYS A 254 -6.51 -2.99 -6.93
CA LYS A 254 -6.88 -4.40 -6.71
C LYS A 254 -5.82 -5.23 -5.99
N LEU A 255 -4.57 -5.21 -6.46
CA LEU A 255 -3.49 -5.96 -5.82
C LEU A 255 -3.31 -5.55 -4.35
N VAL A 256 -3.21 -4.24 -4.06
CA VAL A 256 -3.08 -3.72 -2.69
C VAL A 256 -4.32 -4.01 -1.85
N TRP A 257 -5.51 -3.96 -2.44
CA TRP A 257 -6.76 -4.29 -1.76
C TRP A 257 -6.75 -5.75 -1.29
N ASP A 258 -6.55 -6.68 -2.23
CA ASP A 258 -6.65 -8.13 -2.00
C ASP A 258 -5.57 -8.62 -1.02
N THR A 259 -4.33 -8.14 -1.16
CA THR A 259 -3.19 -8.69 -0.40
C THR A 259 -2.87 -7.90 0.86
N CYS A 260 -3.22 -6.61 0.93
CA CYS A 260 -2.79 -5.73 2.02
C CYS A 260 -3.95 -5.14 2.82
N LEU A 261 -4.82 -4.37 2.17
CA LEU A 261 -5.83 -3.61 2.89
C LEU A 261 -6.94 -4.49 3.48
N ALA A 262 -7.50 -5.42 2.70
CA ALA A 262 -8.55 -6.30 3.22
C ALA A 262 -8.04 -7.21 4.35
N PRO A 263 -6.85 -7.83 4.26
CA PRO A 263 -6.27 -8.55 5.40
C PRO A 263 -6.01 -7.68 6.63
N LEU A 264 -5.52 -6.45 6.49
CA LEU A 264 -5.31 -5.58 7.67
C LEU A 264 -6.65 -5.18 8.35
N LEU A 265 -7.72 -5.02 7.58
CA LEU A 265 -9.07 -4.78 8.12
C LEU A 265 -9.63 -6.01 8.86
N ALA A 266 -9.07 -7.18 8.59
CA ALA A 266 -9.40 -8.46 9.24
C ALA A 266 -8.59 -8.65 10.55
N GLU A 267 -7.52 -7.88 10.74
CA GLU A 267 -6.64 -7.99 11.89
C GLU A 267 -7.02 -7.06 13.04
N SER A 268 -6.44 -7.34 14.23
CA SER A 268 -6.68 -6.55 15.45
C SER A 268 -6.31 -5.07 15.32
N ILE A 269 -5.39 -4.74 14.42
CA ILE A 269 -5.00 -3.37 14.11
C ILE A 269 -6.20 -2.51 13.69
N ALA A 270 -7.26 -3.07 13.10
CA ALA A 270 -8.42 -2.33 12.62
C ALA A 270 -9.66 -2.44 13.52
N ASN A 271 -9.52 -3.03 14.72
CA ASN A 271 -10.68 -3.39 15.56
C ASN A 271 -11.60 -2.21 15.86
N SER A 272 -11.05 -1.06 16.27
CA SER A 272 -11.85 0.12 16.63
C SER A 272 -12.68 0.62 15.43
N LEU A 273 -12.03 0.82 14.28
CA LEU A 273 -12.68 1.14 13.02
C LEU A 273 -13.78 0.13 12.65
N VAL A 274 -13.46 -1.17 12.69
CA VAL A 274 -14.41 -2.24 12.32
C VAL A 274 -15.64 -2.21 13.22
N GLN A 275 -15.47 -2.05 14.53
CA GLN A 275 -16.59 -1.94 15.48
C GLN A 275 -17.43 -0.69 15.23
N ASN A 276 -16.81 0.46 14.93
CA ASN A 276 -17.53 1.68 14.59
C ASN A 276 -18.38 1.50 13.32
N LEU A 277 -17.80 0.91 12.27
CA LEU A 277 -18.52 0.62 11.03
C LEU A 277 -19.68 -0.37 11.24
N LYS A 278 -19.46 -1.43 12.05
CA LYS A 278 -20.50 -2.39 12.44
C LYS A 278 -21.67 -1.71 13.14
N SER A 279 -21.42 -0.82 14.11
CA SER A 279 -22.48 -0.08 14.81
C SER A 279 -23.33 0.81 13.88
N LYS A 280 -22.79 1.18 12.71
CA LYS A 280 -23.46 1.97 11.67
C LYS A 280 -24.10 1.09 10.57
N ASN A 281 -24.13 -0.23 10.75
CA ASN A 281 -24.58 -1.19 9.75
C ASN A 281 -23.84 -1.05 8.41
N ILE A 282 -22.56 -0.64 8.45
CA ILE A 282 -21.70 -0.51 7.28
C ILE A 282 -20.84 -1.77 7.23
N ARG A 283 -21.10 -2.61 6.24
CA ARG A 283 -20.21 -3.74 5.94
C ARG A 283 -19.00 -3.22 5.18
N ILE A 284 -17.80 -3.57 5.63
CA ILE A 284 -16.60 -3.48 4.79
C ILE A 284 -16.82 -4.50 3.66
N PRO A 285 -16.67 -4.11 2.39
CA PRO A 285 -16.96 -5.05 1.31
C PRO A 285 -15.92 -6.17 1.37
N THR A 286 -16.37 -7.42 1.32
CA THR A 286 -15.53 -8.56 0.90
C THR A 286 -15.49 -8.70 -0.63
N VAL A 287 -16.09 -7.74 -1.33
CA VAL A 287 -16.24 -7.74 -2.79
C VAL A 287 -15.26 -6.80 -3.46
N ASP A 288 -14.71 -7.30 -4.56
CA ASP A 288 -13.91 -6.58 -5.51
C ASP A 288 -14.72 -5.35 -5.99
N VAL A 289 -14.27 -4.15 -5.62
CA VAL A 289 -14.94 -2.89 -5.94
C VAL A 289 -14.80 -2.54 -7.44
N TRP A 290 -14.09 -3.36 -8.23
CA TRP A 290 -13.69 -3.11 -9.61
C TRP A 290 -14.64 -3.67 -10.63
N ASP A 291 -14.98 -4.95 -10.52
CA ASP A 291 -15.59 -5.68 -11.64
C ASP A 291 -17.03 -6.14 -11.36
N LYS A 292 -17.62 -5.73 -10.22
CA LYS A 292 -18.85 -6.34 -9.69
C LYS A 292 -18.77 -7.87 -9.61
N GLN A 293 -17.57 -8.45 -9.70
CA GLN A 293 -17.39 -9.88 -9.54
C GLN A 293 -17.24 -10.18 -8.04
N PRO A 294 -17.91 -11.23 -7.54
CA PRO A 294 -17.65 -11.70 -6.19
C PRO A 294 -16.17 -12.08 -6.11
N VAL A 295 -15.48 -11.65 -5.05
CA VAL A 295 -14.16 -12.21 -4.75
C VAL A 295 -14.38 -13.71 -4.59
N SER A 296 -13.48 -14.52 -5.16
CA SER A 296 -13.55 -15.98 -5.09
C SER A 296 -13.96 -16.41 -3.68
N ALA A 297 -14.90 -17.34 -3.55
CA ALA A 297 -15.56 -17.75 -2.30
C ALA A 297 -14.62 -18.02 -1.10
N LYS A 298 -13.31 -18.22 -1.35
CA LYS A 298 -12.26 -18.34 -0.35
C LYS A 298 -11.89 -17.03 0.40
N ALA A 299 -12.34 -15.87 -0.08
CA ALA A 299 -12.18 -14.56 0.55
C ALA A 299 -13.48 -14.02 1.17
N ILE A 300 -14.50 -14.88 1.27
CA ILE A 300 -15.57 -14.70 2.23
C ILE A 300 -14.94 -15.00 3.60
N LEU A 301 -14.20 -14.04 4.14
CA LEU A 301 -14.22 -13.90 5.58
C LEU A 301 -15.64 -13.47 5.91
N GLU A 302 -16.46 -14.45 6.26
CA GLU A 302 -17.49 -14.23 7.26
C GLU A 302 -16.79 -13.58 8.45
N TYR A 303 -16.72 -12.25 8.49
CA TYR A 303 -16.71 -11.56 9.78
C TYR A 303 -18.14 -11.62 10.33
N VAL A 304 -18.54 -12.87 10.61
CA VAL A 304 -19.64 -13.29 11.45
C VAL A 304 -18.99 -14.17 12.50
N LEU A 305 -18.35 -13.55 13.48
CA LEU A 305 -18.40 -13.87 14.91
C LEU A 305 -18.14 -12.57 15.66
#